data_AF-A0A0K8TWH2-F1
#
_entry.id   AF-A0A0K8TWH2-F1
#
_cell.length_a   1.000
_cell.length_b   1.000
_cell.length_c   1.000
_cell.angle_alpha   90.00
_cell.angle_beta   90.00
_cell.angle_gamma   90.00
#
_symmetry.space_group_name_H-M   'P 1'
#
loop_
_entity.id
_entity.type
_entity.pdbx_description
1 polymer ?
#
loop_
_entity_poly.entity_id
_entity_poly.type
_entity_poly.pdbx_seq_one_letter_code
_entity_poly.pdbx_strand_id
1 'polypeptide(L)'
;QTAMQSLSQNRQFAQDVDDISALQQDLDRLEEWCDENKLSLNLKKCVVMFLARSLRRRSAVYRIADHQLEEVTVVKDLGVMIYNALNFAGLIDKITSQAYRTLGFIFRCGNDFRNTDTFVRLYSTLVRPISEYFSLVWSPHTGCLIDKWRECRNNSVNMSRTSWDVKDGSEAR
;
A
#
# COMPACT_ATOMS: atom_id res chain seq x y z
N GLN A 1 29.33 15.50 27.81
CA GLN A 1 28.35 14.80 26.93
C GLN A 1 26.92 15.24 27.17
N THR A 2 26.46 15.44 28.42
CA THR A 2 25.09 15.83 28.77
C THR A 2 24.64 17.20 28.23
N ALA A 3 25.52 18.22 28.23
CA ALA A 3 25.20 19.57 27.74
C ALA A 3 25.05 19.67 26.20
N MET A 4 25.74 18.81 25.45
CA MET A 4 25.59 18.74 23.99
C MET A 4 24.30 18.01 23.59
N GLN A 5 23.88 16.99 24.35
CA GLN A 5 22.61 16.30 24.16
C GLN A 5 21.40 17.19 24.48
N SER A 6 21.48 18.02 25.53
CA SER A 6 20.42 18.98 25.87
C SER A 6 20.28 20.10 24.84
N LEU A 7 21.38 20.61 24.28
CA LEU A 7 21.35 21.61 23.21
C LEU A 7 20.83 21.04 21.88
N SER A 8 21.18 19.79 21.54
CA SER A 8 20.60 19.12 20.36
C SER A 8 19.12 18.83 20.54
N GLN A 9 18.68 18.42 21.73
CA GLN A 9 17.26 18.21 22.03
C GLN A 9 16.46 19.51 22.00
N ASN A 10 16.98 20.60 22.56
CA ASN A 10 16.29 21.89 22.56
C ASN A 10 16.20 22.50 21.15
N ARG A 11 17.25 22.33 20.33
CA ARG A 11 17.23 22.78 18.93
C ARG A 11 16.24 21.97 18.08
N GLN A 12 16.21 20.64 18.26
CA GLN A 12 15.21 19.78 17.61
C GLN A 12 13.80 20.17 18.05
N PHE A 13 13.58 20.42 19.34
CA PHE A 13 12.28 20.79 19.88
C PHE A 13 11.76 22.13 19.34
N ALA A 14 12.62 23.14 19.20
CA ALA A 14 12.24 24.43 18.60
C ALA A 14 11.84 24.28 17.13
N GLN A 15 12.64 23.54 16.35
CA GLN A 15 12.36 23.28 14.94
C GLN A 15 11.04 22.51 14.75
N ASP A 16 10.75 21.55 15.63
CA ASP A 16 9.51 20.77 15.59
C ASP A 16 8.26 21.60 15.97
N VAL A 17 8.37 22.61 16.84
CA VAL A 17 7.22 23.50 17.17
C VAL A 17 6.92 24.43 15.99
N ASP A 18 7.96 24.95 15.35
CA ASP A 18 7.84 25.76 14.14
C ASP A 18 7.23 24.94 13.00
N ASP A 19 7.63 23.68 12.83
CA ASP A 19 7.08 22.76 11.81
C ASP A 19 5.58 22.47 12.04
N ILE A 20 5.16 22.25 13.29
CA ILE A 20 3.73 22.05 13.63
C ILE A 20 2.92 23.31 13.29
N SER A 21 3.43 24.48 13.65
CA SER A 21 2.77 25.75 13.34
C SER A 21 2.73 26.03 11.84
N ALA A 22 3.80 25.73 11.11
CA ALA A 22 3.87 25.93 9.66
C ALA A 22 2.85 25.03 8.94
N LEU A 23 2.74 23.76 9.33
CA LEU A 23 1.76 22.86 8.75
C LEU A 23 0.32 23.31 9.03
N GLN A 24 0.03 23.82 10.23
CA GLN A 24 -1.29 24.39 10.54
C GLN A 24 -1.61 25.60 9.65
N GLN A 25 -0.65 26.51 9.45
CA GLN A 25 -0.84 27.65 8.54
C GLN A 25 -1.08 27.21 7.09
N ASP A 26 -0.44 26.13 6.64
CA ASP A 26 -0.68 25.59 5.31
C ASP A 26 -2.08 24.95 5.18
N LEU A 27 -2.62 24.37 6.26
CA LEU A 27 -4.01 23.90 6.30
C LEU A 27 -5.00 25.06 6.24
N ASP A 28 -4.74 26.15 6.96
CA ASP A 28 -5.59 27.35 6.95
C ASP A 28 -5.61 27.97 5.54
N ARG A 29 -4.46 28.07 4.87
CA ARG A 29 -4.37 28.52 3.46
C ARG A 29 -5.09 27.59 2.49
N LEU A 30 -5.04 26.27 2.72
CA LEU A 30 -5.75 25.29 1.89
C LEU A 30 -7.27 25.47 1.98
N GLU A 31 -7.77 25.75 3.18
CA GLU A 31 -9.18 26.07 3.41
C GLU A 31 -9.58 27.35 2.67
N GLU A 32 -8.84 28.44 2.87
CA GLU A 32 -9.08 29.72 2.19
C GLU A 32 -9.11 29.55 0.66
N TRP A 33 -8.14 28.83 0.10
CA TRP A 33 -8.10 28.55 -1.33
C TRP A 33 -9.31 27.74 -1.80
N CYS A 34 -9.76 26.76 -1.01
CA CYS A 34 -10.97 25.99 -1.33
C CYS A 34 -12.21 26.90 -1.37
N ASP A 35 -12.36 27.81 -0.41
CA ASP A 35 -13.48 28.76 -0.33
C ASP A 35 -13.48 29.79 -1.47
N GLU A 36 -12.31 30.29 -1.85
CA GLU A 36 -12.12 31.14 -3.02
C GLU A 36 -12.57 30.42 -4.30
N ASN A 37 -12.21 29.14 -4.43
CA ASN A 37 -12.52 28.31 -5.60
C ASN A 37 -13.89 27.61 -5.52
N LYS A 38 -14.69 27.89 -4.50
CA LYS A 38 -16.03 27.28 -4.30
C LYS A 38 -16.00 25.75 -4.20
N LEU A 39 -14.93 25.22 -3.61
CA LEU A 39 -14.75 23.79 -3.32
C LEU A 39 -15.03 23.52 -1.84
N SER A 40 -15.79 22.46 -1.56
CA SER A 40 -16.06 22.02 -0.18
C SER A 40 -15.21 20.79 0.18
N LEU A 41 -14.43 20.88 1.26
CA LEU A 41 -13.67 19.76 1.79
C LEU A 41 -14.57 18.75 2.51
N ASN A 42 -14.31 17.45 2.30
CA ASN A 42 -14.97 16.40 3.06
C ASN A 42 -14.18 16.13 4.34
N LEU A 43 -14.48 16.91 5.38
CA LEU A 43 -13.77 16.87 6.66
C LEU A 43 -13.78 15.48 7.32
N LYS A 44 -14.81 14.66 7.08
CA LYS A 44 -14.87 13.27 7.59
C LYS A 44 -13.82 12.34 6.97
N LYS A 45 -13.29 12.69 5.80
CA LYS A 45 -12.21 11.95 5.13
C LYS A 45 -10.83 12.55 5.42
N CYS A 46 -10.77 13.75 5.98
CA CYS A 46 -9.53 14.42 6.36
C CYS A 46 -9.06 13.83 7.70
N VAL A 47 -7.87 13.24 7.68
CA VAL A 47 -7.26 12.58 8.85
C VAL A 47 -5.79 12.96 8.93
N VAL A 48 -5.22 12.87 10.11
CA VAL A 48 -3.78 13.07 10.35
C VAL A 48 -3.14 11.71 10.52
N MET A 49 -2.00 11.50 9.87
CA MET A 49 -1.17 10.31 10.07
C MET A 49 0.28 10.73 10.22
N PHE A 50 0.90 10.35 11.33
CA PHE A 50 2.33 10.51 11.54
C PHE A 50 3.09 9.32 10.96
N LEU A 51 3.87 9.54 9.90
CA LEU A 51 4.70 8.52 9.28
C LEU A 51 6.10 8.49 9.92
N ALA A 52 6.40 7.44 10.69
CA ALA A 52 7.73 7.28 11.31
C ALA A 52 8.08 5.80 11.56
N ARG A 53 9.33 5.42 11.27
CA ARG A 53 9.87 4.10 11.63
C ARG A 53 10.22 3.96 13.13
N SER A 54 10.40 5.08 13.84
CA SER A 54 10.78 5.12 15.25
C SER A 54 9.66 5.72 16.10
N LEU A 55 9.48 5.19 17.32
CA LEU A 55 8.36 5.46 18.21
C LEU A 55 8.39 6.84 18.90
N ARG A 56 9.28 7.76 18.49
CA ARG A 56 9.27 9.14 18.98
C ARG A 56 8.10 9.90 18.34
N ARG A 57 6.89 9.54 18.78
CA ARG A 57 5.65 10.20 18.42
C ARG A 57 5.55 11.51 19.20
N ARG A 58 5.26 12.59 18.49
CA ARG A 58 4.69 13.78 19.10
C ARG A 58 3.28 13.93 18.57
N SER A 59 2.34 13.97 19.50
CA SER A 59 0.94 14.27 19.21
C SER A 59 0.83 15.76 18.90
N ALA A 60 0.43 16.11 17.69
CA ALA A 60 -0.01 17.44 17.33
C ALA A 60 -1.50 17.38 16.96
N VAL A 61 -2.25 18.41 17.37
CA VAL A 61 -3.66 18.53 17.04
C VAL A 61 -3.79 19.52 15.90
N TYR A 62 -4.25 19.04 14.76
CA TYR A 62 -4.52 19.87 13.59
C TYR A 62 -6.02 20.11 13.42
N ARG A 63 -6.36 21.26 12.86
CA ARG A 63 -7.74 21.63 12.55
C ARG A 63 -7.82 22.14 11.11
N ILE A 64 -8.97 21.96 10.48
CA ILE A 64 -9.34 22.62 9.22
C ILE A 64 -10.70 23.26 9.50
N ALA A 65 -10.85 24.57 9.25
CA ALA A 65 -11.95 25.35 9.79
C ALA A 65 -12.06 25.13 11.32
N ASP A 66 -13.26 24.82 11.79
CA ASP A 66 -13.52 24.45 13.19
C ASP A 66 -13.38 22.95 13.50
N HIS A 67 -13.06 22.12 12.49
CA HIS A 67 -13.02 20.67 12.63
C HIS A 67 -11.64 20.16 13.00
N GLN A 68 -11.54 19.52 14.16
CA GLN A 68 -10.34 18.81 14.57
C GLN A 68 -10.18 17.50 13.79
N LEU A 69 -9.02 17.30 13.19
CA LEU A 69 -8.72 16.10 12.42
C LEU A 69 -8.42 14.91 13.35
N GLU A 70 -8.91 13.73 12.97
CA GLU A 70 -8.65 12.48 13.68
C GLU A 70 -7.25 11.96 13.34
N GLU A 71 -6.48 11.56 14.36
CA GLU A 71 -5.21 10.85 14.16
C GLU A 71 -5.48 9.36 13.90
N VAL A 72 -4.99 8.85 12.76
CA VAL A 72 -5.15 7.45 12.36
C VAL A 72 -3.80 6.75 12.20
N THR A 73 -3.80 5.43 12.44
CA THR A 73 -2.61 4.57 12.25
C THR A 73 -2.56 3.94 10.87
N VAL A 74 -3.70 3.88 10.19
CA VAL A 74 -3.87 3.28 8.86
C VAL A 74 -4.79 4.15 8.02
N VAL A 75 -4.38 4.43 6.78
CA VAL A 75 -5.19 5.13 5.79
C VAL A 75 -5.18 4.33 4.49
N LYS A 76 -6.32 4.29 3.81
CA LYS A 76 -6.43 3.69 2.49
C LYS A 76 -6.38 4.81 1.46
N ASP A 77 -5.34 4.82 0.64
CA ASP A 77 -5.20 5.78 -0.46
C ASP A 77 -4.95 5.05 -1.78
N LEU A 78 -5.71 5.40 -2.81
CA LEU A 78 -5.67 4.76 -4.15
C LEU A 78 -5.71 3.21 -4.15
N GLY A 79 -6.31 2.60 -3.12
CA GLY A 79 -6.35 1.14 -2.96
C GLY A 79 -5.19 0.54 -2.16
N VAL A 80 -4.20 1.34 -1.80
CA VAL A 80 -3.04 1.01 -0.96
C VAL A 80 -3.36 1.30 0.50
N MET A 81 -3.05 0.35 1.39
CA MET A 81 -3.11 0.61 2.85
C MET A 81 -1.75 1.14 3.30
N ILE A 82 -1.72 2.38 3.77
CA ILE A 82 -0.51 3.02 4.30
C ILE A 82 -0.59 2.93 5.83
N TYR A 83 0.46 2.40 6.44
CA TYR A 83 0.59 2.26 7.88
C TYR A 83 1.55 3.33 8.42
N ASN A 84 1.24 3.88 9.59
CA ASN A 84 2.06 4.90 10.26
C ASN A 84 3.52 4.47 10.49
N ALA A 85 3.73 3.18 10.80
CA ALA A 85 5.04 2.58 11.01
C ALA A 85 5.81 2.29 9.71
N LEU A 86 5.20 2.54 8.53
CA LEU A 86 5.71 2.15 7.22
C LEU A 86 6.04 0.64 7.14
N ASN A 87 5.29 -0.17 7.89
CA ASN A 87 5.37 -1.63 7.82
C ASN A 87 4.37 -2.14 6.78
N PHE A 88 4.88 -2.68 5.69
CA PHE A 88 4.07 -3.16 4.57
C PHE A 88 3.83 -4.68 4.58
N ALA A 89 4.30 -5.42 5.59
CA ALA A 89 4.17 -6.88 5.63
C ALA A 89 2.71 -7.35 5.50
N GLY A 90 1.78 -6.75 6.24
CA GLY A 90 0.36 -7.09 6.15
C GLY A 90 -0.29 -6.68 4.82
N LEU A 91 0.15 -5.57 4.22
CA LEU A 91 -0.28 -5.17 2.88
C LEU A 91 0.18 -6.18 1.83
N ILE A 92 1.44 -6.62 1.93
CA ILE A 92 2.03 -7.65 1.06
C ILE A 92 1.18 -8.92 1.10
N ASP A 93 0.88 -9.44 2.29
CA ASP A 93 0.07 -10.64 2.43
C ASP A 93 -1.31 -10.50 1.80
N LYS A 94 -1.93 -9.32 1.95
CA LYS A 94 -3.23 -9.02 1.36
C LYS A 94 -3.18 -8.99 -0.17
N ILE A 95 -2.17 -8.37 -0.76
CA ILE A 95 -1.98 -8.28 -2.22
C ILE A 95 -1.65 -9.66 -2.79
N THR A 96 -0.75 -10.40 -2.15
CA THR A 96 -0.42 -11.78 -2.52
C THR A 96 -1.68 -12.66 -2.46
N SER A 97 -2.48 -12.56 -1.41
CA SER A 97 -3.75 -13.29 -1.29
C SER A 97 -4.75 -12.88 -2.37
N GLN A 98 -4.81 -11.60 -2.75
CA GLN A 98 -5.65 -11.14 -3.85
C GLN A 98 -5.18 -11.72 -5.19
N ALA A 99 -3.88 -11.71 -5.47
CA ALA A 99 -3.31 -12.32 -6.66
C ALA A 99 -3.62 -13.82 -6.75
N TYR A 100 -3.44 -14.57 -5.65
CA TYR A 100 -3.79 -15.99 -5.59
C TYR A 100 -5.28 -16.26 -5.78
N ARG A 101 -6.17 -15.42 -5.23
CA ARG A 101 -7.62 -15.55 -5.46
C ARG A 101 -7.97 -15.35 -6.93
N THR A 102 -7.39 -14.35 -7.58
CA THR A 102 -7.56 -14.12 -9.03
C THR A 102 -7.00 -15.27 -9.85
N LEU A 103 -5.83 -15.79 -9.47
CA LEU A 103 -5.23 -16.97 -10.11
C LEU A 103 -6.14 -18.19 -9.99
N GLY A 104 -6.65 -18.47 -8.78
CA GLY A 104 -7.60 -19.57 -8.56
C GLY A 104 -8.92 -19.38 -9.32
N PHE A 105 -9.39 -18.14 -9.49
CA PHE A 105 -10.52 -17.83 -10.35
C PHE A 105 -10.23 -18.18 -11.82
N ILE A 106 -9.07 -17.78 -12.35
CA ILE A 106 -8.64 -18.13 -13.71
C ILE A 106 -8.62 -19.65 -13.89
N PHE A 107 -8.12 -20.42 -12.92
CA PHE A 107 -8.11 -21.88 -13.03
C PHE A 107 -9.52 -22.51 -13.02
N ARG A 108 -10.40 -22.04 -12.12
CA ARG A 108 -11.77 -22.58 -12.04
C ARG A 108 -12.59 -22.26 -13.29
N CYS A 109 -12.49 -21.02 -13.79
CA CYS A 109 -13.26 -20.57 -14.94
C CYS A 109 -12.59 -20.89 -16.27
N GLY A 110 -11.28 -21.13 -16.27
CA GLY A 110 -10.48 -21.40 -17.46
C GLY A 110 -10.17 -22.86 -17.71
N ASN A 111 -10.79 -23.78 -16.97
CA ASN A 111 -10.61 -25.23 -17.14
C ASN A 111 -10.99 -25.73 -18.56
N ASP A 112 -11.85 -24.97 -19.24
CA ASP A 112 -12.27 -25.25 -20.63
C ASP A 112 -11.28 -24.69 -21.67
N PHE A 113 -10.36 -23.79 -21.27
CA PHE A 113 -9.37 -23.22 -22.19
C PHE A 113 -8.22 -24.19 -22.44
N ARG A 114 -8.27 -24.92 -23.55
CA ARG A 114 -7.22 -25.88 -23.94
C ARG A 114 -5.90 -25.25 -24.42
N ASN A 115 -5.80 -23.91 -24.44
CA ASN A 115 -4.65 -23.20 -24.98
C ASN A 115 -3.85 -22.50 -23.86
N THR A 116 -2.58 -22.91 -23.71
CA THR A 116 -1.61 -22.33 -22.78
C THR A 116 -1.40 -20.82 -23.01
N ASP A 117 -1.44 -20.33 -24.24
CA ASP A 117 -1.30 -18.90 -24.56
C ASP A 117 -2.45 -18.06 -23.99
N THR A 118 -3.66 -18.61 -23.98
CA THR A 118 -4.82 -17.96 -23.36
C THR A 118 -4.60 -17.79 -21.87
N PHE A 119 -4.05 -18.81 -21.21
CA PHE A 119 -3.72 -18.73 -19.79
C PHE A 119 -2.63 -17.69 -19.51
N VAL A 120 -1.56 -17.66 -20.30
CA VAL A 120 -0.48 -16.66 -20.17
C VAL A 120 -1.05 -15.24 -20.33
N ARG A 121 -1.97 -15.02 -21.27
CA ARG A 121 -2.66 -13.73 -21.45
C ARG A 121 -3.54 -13.38 -20.27
N LEU A 122 -4.34 -14.32 -19.76
CA LEU A 122 -5.19 -14.11 -18.59
C LEU A 122 -4.37 -13.78 -17.35
N TYR A 123 -3.29 -14.52 -17.09
CA TYR A 123 -2.36 -14.22 -16.01
C TYR A 123 -1.75 -12.82 -16.14
N SER A 124 -1.25 -12.48 -17.33
CA SER A 124 -0.58 -11.21 -17.60
C SER A 124 -1.51 -10.00 -17.52
N THR A 125 -2.80 -10.19 -17.80
CA THR A 125 -3.80 -9.11 -17.79
C THR A 125 -4.51 -8.97 -16.45
N LEU A 126 -4.67 -10.05 -15.68
CA LEU A 126 -5.48 -10.03 -14.45
C LEU A 126 -4.65 -10.15 -13.18
N VAL A 127 -3.64 -11.01 -13.15
CA VAL A 127 -2.86 -11.30 -11.92
C VAL A 127 -1.64 -10.37 -11.84
N ARG A 128 -0.92 -10.21 -12.95
CA ARG A 128 0.30 -9.41 -13.00
C ARG A 128 0.08 -7.94 -12.57
N PRO A 129 -0.96 -7.22 -13.02
CA PRO A 129 -1.17 -5.83 -12.62
C PRO A 129 -1.43 -5.66 -11.12
N ILE A 130 -2.10 -6.63 -10.48
CA ILE A 130 -2.34 -6.62 -9.02
C ILE A 130 -1.02 -6.61 -8.25
N SER A 131 0.00 -7.30 -8.76
CA SER A 131 1.31 -7.33 -8.10
C SER A 131 2.22 -6.17 -8.48
N GLU A 132 2.18 -5.72 -9.75
CA GLU A 132 3.09 -4.70 -10.27
C GLU A 132 2.67 -3.28 -9.89
N TYR A 133 1.36 -2.99 -9.80
CA TYR A 133 0.85 -1.66 -9.45
C TYR A 133 1.45 -1.14 -8.15
N PHE A 134 1.52 -2.00 -7.15
CA PHE A 134 2.00 -1.61 -5.84
C PHE A 134 3.54 -1.67 -5.71
N SER A 135 4.25 -2.16 -6.73
CA SER A 135 5.72 -2.26 -6.74
C SER A 135 6.47 -0.95 -6.59
N LEU A 136 5.81 0.13 -7.00
CA LEU A 136 6.30 1.49 -6.88
C LEU A 136 6.39 1.97 -5.41
N VAL A 137 5.56 1.42 -4.52
CA VAL A 137 5.49 1.88 -3.12
C VAL A 137 6.57 1.22 -2.24
N TRP A 138 7.10 0.05 -2.64
CA TRP A 138 7.98 -0.77 -1.79
C TRP A 138 9.34 -1.13 -2.38
N SER A 139 9.65 -0.73 -3.62
CA SER A 139 10.99 -0.93 -4.20
C SER A 139 11.99 0.02 -3.54
N PRO A 140 13.14 -0.43 -2.98
CA PRO A 140 13.87 -1.67 -3.27
C PRO A 140 14.34 -2.51 -2.04
N HIS A 141 13.61 -2.60 -0.92
CA HIS A 141 14.19 -3.14 0.34
C HIS A 141 13.61 -4.45 0.90
N THR A 142 12.61 -5.08 0.27
CA THR A 142 11.94 -6.26 0.86
C THR A 142 12.14 -7.52 0.01
N GLY A 143 13.26 -8.23 0.22
CA GLY A 143 13.55 -9.51 -0.45
C GLY A 143 12.42 -10.55 -0.31
N CYS A 144 11.79 -10.61 0.87
CA CYS A 144 10.65 -11.49 1.15
C CYS A 144 9.47 -11.33 0.15
N LEU A 145 9.25 -10.14 -0.39
CA LEU A 145 8.18 -9.92 -1.37
C LEU A 145 8.57 -10.36 -2.77
N ILE A 146 9.82 -10.14 -3.17
CA ILE A 146 10.36 -10.68 -4.43
C ILE A 146 10.23 -12.20 -4.42
N ASP A 147 10.48 -12.82 -3.27
CA ASP A 147 10.33 -14.25 -3.07
C ASP A 147 8.87 -14.69 -3.17
N LYS A 148 7.94 -14.03 -2.46
CA LYS A 148 6.48 -14.31 -2.56
C LYS A 148 5.95 -14.12 -3.98
N TRP A 149 6.47 -13.14 -4.71
CA TRP A 149 6.08 -12.89 -6.10
C TRP A 149 6.63 -13.94 -7.05
N ARG A 150 7.91 -14.32 -6.90
CA ARG A 150 8.51 -15.44 -7.63
C ARG A 150 7.76 -16.73 -7.33
N GLU A 151 7.36 -16.95 -6.09
CA GLU A 151 6.57 -18.10 -5.67
C GLU A 151 5.19 -18.10 -6.34
N CYS A 152 4.45 -16.98 -6.30
CA CYS A 152 3.16 -16.87 -6.95
C CYS A 152 3.25 -17.12 -8.47
N ARG A 153 4.32 -16.62 -9.11
CA ARG A 153 4.62 -16.87 -10.51
C ARG A 153 4.96 -18.34 -10.76
N ASN A 154 5.85 -18.93 -9.98
CA ASN A 154 6.25 -20.34 -10.13
C ASN A 154 5.07 -21.29 -9.89
N ASN A 155 4.23 -21.00 -8.90
CA ASN A 155 3.01 -21.75 -8.64
C ASN A 155 2.04 -21.67 -9.82
N SER A 156 1.88 -20.50 -10.46
CA SER A 156 1.04 -20.40 -11.67
C SER A 156 1.53 -21.30 -12.81
N VAL A 157 2.85 -21.40 -13.03
CA VAL A 157 3.47 -22.24 -14.05
C VAL A 157 3.38 -23.73 -13.69
N ASN A 158 3.58 -24.08 -12.42
CA ASN A 158 3.48 -25.46 -11.93
C ASN A 158 2.03 -25.97 -11.95
N MET A 159 1.07 -25.11 -11.61
CA MET A 159 -0.36 -25.43 -11.66
C MET A 159 -0.86 -25.57 -13.10
N SER A 160 -0.35 -24.77 -14.05
CA SER A 160 -0.64 -25.02 -15.47
C SER A 160 -0.06 -26.38 -15.90
N ARG A 161 1.19 -26.69 -15.57
CA ARG A 161 1.79 -27.99 -15.93
C ARG A 161 1.00 -29.17 -15.37
N THR A 162 0.78 -29.21 -14.06
CA THR A 162 0.06 -30.31 -13.40
C THR A 162 -1.41 -30.46 -13.81
N SER A 163 -2.12 -29.37 -14.12
CA SER A 163 -3.52 -29.45 -14.55
C SER A 163 -3.69 -29.84 -16.02
N TRP A 164 -2.67 -29.62 -16.86
CA TRP A 164 -2.73 -29.92 -18.30
C TRP A 164 -2.01 -31.23 -18.65
N ASP A 165 -0.93 -31.59 -17.95
CA ASP A 165 -0.23 -32.88 -18.12
C ASP A 165 -1.10 -34.08 -17.70
N VAL A 166 -2.04 -33.89 -16.76
CA VAL A 166 -2.98 -34.95 -16.31
C VAL A 166 -4.05 -35.27 -17.35
N LYS A 167 -4.35 -34.34 -18.28
CA LYS A 167 -5.36 -34.55 -19.33
C LYS A 167 -4.79 -35.20 -20.60
N ASP A 168 -3.51 -35.00 -20.90
CA ASP A 168 -2.85 -35.63 -22.06
C ASP A 168 -2.59 -37.15 -21.86
N GLY A 169 -2.69 -37.66 -20.62
CA GLY A 169 -2.53 -39.08 -20.31
C GLY A 169 -3.82 -39.93 -20.32
N SER A 170 -4.99 -39.31 -20.48
CA SER A 170 -6.30 -40.01 -20.39
C SER A 170 -6.97 -40.32 -21.73
N GLU A 171 -6.39 -39.93 -22.87
CA GLU A 171 -6.88 -40.26 -24.23
C GLU A 171 -6.01 -41.29 -24.97
N ALA A 172 -5.21 -42.08 -24.24
CA ALA A 172 -4.46 -43.22 -24.79
C ALA A 172 -4.97 -44.57 -24.25
N ARG A 173 -6.27 -44.84 -24.42
CA ARG A 173 -6.84 -46.20 -24.36
C ARG A 173 -7.99 -46.35 -25.35
#